data_AF-A0A0U3SMI3-F1
#
_entry.id   AF-A0A0U3SMI3-F1
#
_cell.length_a   1.000
_cell.length_b   1.000
_cell.length_c   1.000
_cell.angle_alpha   90.00
_cell.angle_beta   90.00
_cell.angle_gamma   90.00
#
_symmetry.space_group_name_H-M   'P 1'
#
loop_
_entity.id
_entity.type
_entity.pdbx_description
1 polymer ?
#
loop_
_entity_poly.entity_id
_entity_poly.type
_entity_poly.pdbx_seq_one_letter_code
_entity_poly.pdbx_strand_id
1 'polypeptide(L)'
;MYVGRKAPDSWDASVYLCGPTPTDPAEPSWRPAAVAALRAAWAGPGRLAVFLPEPAAGGDYPAYADQIAWEEVAMRRSDVVLFWIPRDMARLPGLVSNIKWGAWYDSGRAVLGAPPEAERMAYLLHFADALGVPVERTLPGAAEAALRAVGTGGRRTGGERAVPLPVWRSEPFRRWYADGRAAGLRLLDARVEWYEPAPSPAAGPAWLLTVTVAPGDGAAPSVARLLAAQGQGMLM
;
A
#
# COMPACT_ATOMS: atom_id res chain seq x y z
N MET A 1 9.02 1.70 -9.95
CA MET A 1 8.55 3.06 -10.27
C MET A 1 9.23 4.00 -9.30
N TYR A 2 10.13 4.82 -9.80
CA TYR A 2 10.82 5.84 -9.02
C TYR A 2 9.94 7.08 -8.87
N VAL A 3 10.24 7.91 -7.88
CA VAL A 3 9.59 9.21 -7.71
C VAL A 3 9.72 10.04 -9.00
N GLY A 4 8.71 10.85 -9.31
CA GLY A 4 8.67 11.66 -10.53
C GLY A 4 8.40 10.89 -11.84
N ARG A 5 8.35 9.55 -11.81
CA ARG A 5 7.96 8.75 -12.99
C ARG A 5 6.45 8.52 -13.03
N LYS A 6 5.86 8.60 -14.23
CA LYS A 6 4.46 8.24 -14.46
C LYS A 6 4.24 6.76 -14.15
N ALA A 7 3.18 6.46 -13.40
CA ALA A 7 2.81 5.08 -13.11
C ALA A 7 2.19 4.38 -14.34
N PRO A 8 2.40 3.06 -14.52
CA PRO A 8 1.75 2.30 -15.57
C PRO A 8 0.23 2.44 -15.53
N ASP A 9 -0.41 2.34 -16.69
CA ASP A 9 -1.86 2.44 -16.81
C ASP A 9 -2.61 1.19 -16.28
N SER A 10 -1.87 0.11 -15.97
CA SER A 10 -2.41 -1.10 -15.33
C SER A 10 -1.36 -1.86 -14.52
N TRP A 11 -1.82 -2.53 -13.45
CA TRP A 11 -1.09 -3.56 -12.70
C TRP A 11 -2.05 -4.54 -12.03
N ASP A 12 -1.51 -5.64 -11.53
CA ASP A 12 -2.25 -6.70 -10.84
C ASP A 12 -2.01 -6.63 -9.33
N ALA A 13 -0.80 -6.27 -8.94
CA ALA A 13 -0.43 -6.05 -7.54
C ALA A 13 0.51 -4.85 -7.45
N SER A 14 0.59 -4.27 -6.25
CA SER A 14 1.43 -3.12 -5.99
C SER A 14 2.00 -3.10 -4.59
N VAL A 15 3.28 -2.74 -4.47
CA VAL A 15 4.01 -2.65 -3.20
C VAL A 15 4.72 -1.31 -3.14
N TYR A 16 4.56 -0.57 -2.04
CA TYR A 16 5.38 0.59 -1.73
C TYR A 16 6.52 0.19 -0.79
N LEU A 17 7.75 0.60 -1.11
CA LEU A 17 8.94 0.37 -0.27
C LEU A 17 9.17 1.53 0.68
N CYS A 18 8.61 1.39 1.88
CA CYS A 18 8.73 2.34 2.97
C CYS A 18 9.96 2.03 3.84
N GLY A 19 10.65 3.07 4.27
CA GLY A 19 11.83 2.94 5.13
C GLY A 19 12.77 4.11 4.96
N PRO A 20 13.82 4.18 5.79
CA PRO A 20 14.79 5.24 5.69
C PRO A 20 15.57 5.18 4.36
N THR A 21 16.03 6.34 3.92
CA THR A 21 16.93 6.50 2.77
C THR A 21 18.26 7.03 3.31
N PRO A 22 19.40 6.43 2.96
CA PRO A 22 20.70 6.97 3.34
C PRO A 22 20.89 8.40 2.83
N THR A 23 21.44 9.27 3.67
CA THR A 23 21.82 10.64 3.27
C THR A 23 23.25 10.73 2.77
N ASP A 24 24.10 9.77 3.16
CA ASP A 24 25.45 9.60 2.61
C ASP A 24 25.37 8.87 1.26
N PRO A 25 25.83 9.48 0.15
CA PRO A 25 25.87 8.85 -1.16
C PRO A 25 26.74 7.57 -1.21
N ALA A 26 27.69 7.42 -0.30
CA ALA A 26 28.53 6.22 -0.21
C ALA A 26 27.81 5.03 0.46
N GLU A 27 26.73 5.28 1.19
CA GLU A 27 25.92 4.23 1.81
C GLU A 27 24.85 3.75 0.81
N PRO A 28 24.91 2.48 0.37
CA PRO A 28 23.98 1.98 -0.63
C PRO A 28 22.56 1.89 -0.07
N SER A 29 21.56 2.29 -0.87
CA SER A 29 20.17 2.02 -0.54
C SER A 29 19.88 0.52 -0.50
N TRP A 30 19.02 0.11 0.43
CA TRP A 30 18.51 -1.27 0.53
C TRP A 30 17.43 -1.58 -0.52
N ARG A 31 16.83 -0.56 -1.14
CA ARG A 31 15.67 -0.72 -2.03
C ARG A 31 15.97 -1.53 -3.30
N PRO A 32 17.13 -1.40 -3.97
CA PRO A 32 17.50 -2.28 -5.08
C PRO A 32 17.50 -3.77 -4.71
N ALA A 33 18.02 -4.12 -3.52
CA ALA A 33 18.01 -5.49 -3.02
C ALA A 33 16.57 -5.98 -2.74
N ALA A 34 15.71 -5.12 -2.20
CA ALA A 34 14.30 -5.43 -1.99
C ALA A 34 13.56 -5.68 -3.32
N VAL A 35 13.81 -4.84 -4.34
CA VAL A 35 13.25 -5.03 -5.69
C VAL A 35 13.74 -6.34 -6.30
N ALA A 36 15.01 -6.70 -6.12
CA ALA A 36 15.56 -7.97 -6.58
C ALA A 36 14.88 -9.16 -5.89
N ALA A 37 14.69 -9.11 -4.57
CA ALA A 37 13.99 -10.14 -3.81
C ALA A 37 12.52 -10.28 -4.25
N LEU A 38 11.79 -9.17 -4.38
CA LEU A 38 10.41 -9.16 -4.89
C LEU A 38 10.33 -9.73 -6.31
N ARG A 39 11.27 -9.37 -7.19
CA ARG A 39 11.32 -9.89 -8.56
C ARG A 39 11.59 -11.39 -8.60
N ALA A 40 12.51 -11.88 -7.77
CA ALA A 40 12.87 -13.29 -7.72
C ALA A 40 11.71 -14.17 -7.18
N ALA A 41 10.95 -13.65 -6.22
CA ALA A 41 9.87 -14.40 -5.57
C ALA A 41 8.47 -14.18 -6.19
N TRP A 42 8.30 -13.19 -7.07
CA TRP A 42 6.98 -12.93 -7.67
C TRP A 42 6.58 -14.00 -8.68
N ALA A 43 5.60 -14.81 -8.28
CA ALA A 43 5.02 -15.89 -9.10
C ALA A 43 3.59 -15.58 -9.59
N GLY A 44 3.06 -14.38 -9.33
CA GLY A 44 1.70 -14.03 -9.73
C GLY A 44 1.55 -13.87 -11.25
N PRO A 45 0.33 -14.06 -11.79
CA PRO A 45 0.07 -14.15 -13.24
C PRO A 45 0.21 -12.82 -13.99
N GLY A 46 0.58 -11.73 -13.32
CA GLY A 46 0.51 -10.38 -13.86
C GLY A 46 1.60 -9.44 -13.36
N ARG A 47 1.39 -8.14 -13.54
CA ARG A 47 2.41 -7.12 -13.23
C ARG A 47 2.36 -6.75 -11.75
N LEU A 48 3.50 -6.90 -11.08
CA LEU A 48 3.78 -6.28 -9.79
C LEU A 48 4.37 -4.87 -9.99
N ALA A 49 3.64 -3.85 -9.55
CA ALA A 49 4.11 -2.48 -9.51
C ALA A 49 4.83 -2.20 -8.19
N VAL A 50 6.12 -1.87 -8.23
CA VAL A 50 6.89 -1.49 -7.02
C VAL A 50 7.11 0.03 -7.02
N PHE A 51 6.66 0.72 -5.99
CA PHE A 51 6.86 2.16 -5.80
C PHE A 51 8.08 2.42 -4.92
N LEU A 52 8.97 3.29 -5.42
CA LEU A 52 10.25 3.64 -4.83
C LEU A 52 10.27 5.15 -4.59
N PRO A 53 10.37 5.62 -3.34
CA PRO A 53 10.47 7.05 -3.02
C PRO A 53 11.81 7.69 -3.39
N GLU A 54 12.75 6.92 -3.94
CA GLU A 54 14.02 7.44 -4.45
C GLU A 54 13.88 7.77 -5.94
N PRO A 55 14.70 8.69 -6.49
CA PRO A 55 14.84 8.85 -7.92
C PRO A 55 15.54 7.63 -8.54
N ALA A 56 15.43 7.50 -9.86
CA ALA A 56 16.26 6.55 -10.60
C ALA A 56 17.74 6.94 -10.46
N ALA A 57 18.65 5.99 -10.69
CA ALA A 57 20.09 6.27 -10.66
C ALA A 57 20.45 7.49 -11.54
N GLY A 58 21.15 8.47 -10.94
CA GLY A 58 21.52 9.73 -11.58
C GLY A 58 20.39 10.75 -11.74
N GLY A 59 19.22 10.51 -11.15
CA GLY A 59 18.12 11.46 -11.10
C GLY A 59 18.09 12.26 -9.80
N ASP A 60 17.46 13.44 -9.86
CA ASP A 60 17.27 14.31 -8.71
C ASP A 60 15.93 14.06 -8.01
N TYR A 61 15.90 14.35 -6.72
CA TYR A 61 14.65 14.44 -5.98
C TYR A 61 13.82 15.63 -6.49
N PRO A 62 12.49 15.50 -6.56
CA PRO A 62 11.62 16.65 -6.80
C PRO A 62 11.66 17.60 -5.59
N ALA A 63 10.99 18.74 -5.71
CA ALA A 63 10.77 19.64 -4.58
C ALA A 63 10.13 18.88 -3.41
N TYR A 64 10.49 19.24 -2.18
CA TYR A 64 10.11 18.46 -0.99
C TYR A 64 8.59 18.28 -0.84
N ALA A 65 7.79 19.30 -1.16
CA ALA A 65 6.33 19.19 -1.16
C ALA A 65 5.81 18.17 -2.19
N ASP A 66 6.40 18.12 -3.38
CA ASP A 66 6.05 17.17 -4.43
C ASP A 66 6.49 15.74 -4.08
N GLN A 67 7.63 15.60 -3.38
CA GLN A 67 8.07 14.32 -2.83
C GLN A 67 7.02 13.77 -1.86
N ILE A 68 6.58 14.57 -0.88
CA ILE A 68 5.56 14.17 0.10
C ILE A 68 4.26 13.78 -0.62
N ALA A 69 3.78 14.64 -1.52
CA ALA A 69 2.53 14.38 -2.25
C ALA A 69 2.62 13.09 -3.09
N TRP A 70 3.76 12.84 -3.74
CA TRP A 70 3.97 11.61 -4.50
C TRP A 70 3.95 10.37 -3.60
N GLU A 71 4.64 10.44 -2.45
CA GLU A 71 4.70 9.33 -1.49
C GLU A 71 3.32 8.98 -0.93
N GLU A 72 2.52 9.98 -0.55
CA GLU A 72 1.15 9.77 -0.06
C GLU A 72 0.27 9.10 -1.12
N VAL A 73 0.32 9.56 -2.37
CA VAL A 73 -0.43 8.95 -3.47
C VAL A 73 0.06 7.52 -3.74
N ALA A 74 1.37 7.29 -3.72
CA ALA A 74 1.95 5.98 -3.96
C ALA A 74 1.58 4.96 -2.85
N MET A 75 1.64 5.37 -1.58
CA MET A 75 1.22 4.53 -0.45
C MET A 75 -0.29 4.24 -0.51
N ARG A 76 -1.13 5.24 -0.81
CA ARG A 76 -2.58 5.06 -0.97
C ARG A 76 -2.95 4.05 -2.04
N ARG A 77 -2.25 4.08 -3.18
CA ARG A 77 -2.49 3.17 -4.30
C ARG A 77 -1.89 1.78 -4.12
N SER A 78 -1.03 1.60 -3.11
CA SER A 78 -0.36 0.32 -2.91
C SER A 78 -1.23 -0.68 -2.18
N ASP A 79 -1.14 -1.94 -2.62
CA ASP A 79 -1.81 -3.07 -1.97
C ASP A 79 -1.12 -3.46 -0.67
N VAL A 80 0.21 -3.31 -0.65
CA VAL A 80 1.03 -3.52 0.53
C VAL A 80 2.00 -2.35 0.69
N VAL A 81 2.16 -1.90 1.93
CA VAL A 81 3.22 -1.00 2.35
C VAL A 81 4.25 -1.84 3.10
N LEU A 82 5.34 -2.19 2.42
CA LEU A 82 6.45 -2.92 3.03
C LEU A 82 7.36 -1.90 3.71
N PHE A 83 7.39 -1.93 5.04
CA PHE A 83 8.34 -1.21 5.85
C PHE A 83 9.60 -2.05 6.00
N TRP A 84 10.75 -1.57 5.54
CA TRP A 84 12.05 -2.11 5.93
C TRP A 84 12.79 -1.03 6.70
N ILE A 85 13.05 -1.29 7.99
CA ILE A 85 13.62 -0.31 8.92
C ILE A 85 14.90 -0.89 9.53
N PRO A 86 16.04 -0.84 8.80
CA PRO A 86 17.36 -1.19 9.33
C PRO A 86 17.92 -0.02 10.14
N ARG A 87 17.23 0.33 11.22
CA ARG A 87 17.51 1.55 11.98
C ARG A 87 18.87 1.47 12.67
N ASP A 88 19.70 2.43 12.32
CA ASP A 88 20.91 2.83 13.02
C ASP A 88 20.73 4.31 13.37
N MET A 89 20.78 4.68 14.65
CA MET A 89 20.48 6.04 15.08
C MET A 89 21.53 7.06 14.65
N ALA A 90 22.75 6.63 14.35
CA ALA A 90 23.82 7.49 13.87
C ALA A 90 23.77 7.70 12.36
N ARG A 91 23.42 6.66 11.60
CA ARG A 91 23.52 6.65 10.13
C ARG A 91 22.18 6.71 9.41
N LEU A 92 21.19 5.99 9.92
CA LEU A 92 19.95 5.71 9.22
C LEU A 92 18.73 5.72 10.17
N PRO A 93 18.43 6.87 10.82
CA PRO A 93 17.52 6.91 11.96
C PRO A 93 16.05 6.65 11.59
N GLY A 94 15.64 6.89 10.34
CA GLY A 94 14.28 6.57 9.87
C GLY A 94 13.16 7.24 10.64
N LEU A 95 13.31 8.52 10.99
CA LEU A 95 12.33 9.27 11.78
C LEU A 95 11.00 9.42 11.06
N VAL A 96 11.02 9.77 9.77
CA VAL A 96 9.80 9.88 8.94
C VAL A 96 9.10 8.52 8.79
N SER A 97 9.86 7.42 8.82
CA SER A 97 9.28 6.07 8.79
C SER A 97 8.40 5.78 10.00
N ASN A 98 8.61 6.43 11.16
CA ASN A 98 7.71 6.31 12.31
C ASN A 98 6.35 6.95 12.05
N ILE A 99 6.33 8.14 11.44
CA ILE A 99 5.07 8.83 11.09
C ILE A 99 4.31 8.00 10.05
N LYS A 100 5.01 7.49 9.04
CA LYS A 100 4.44 6.59 8.05
C LYS A 100 3.98 5.26 8.66
N TRP A 101 4.68 4.72 9.65
CA TRP A 101 4.19 3.54 10.36
C TRP A 101 2.88 3.86 11.07
N GLY A 102 2.85 4.95 11.85
CA GLY A 102 1.68 5.43 12.58
C GLY A 102 0.44 5.65 11.72
N ALA A 103 0.61 6.06 10.46
CA ALA A 103 -0.48 6.28 9.53
C ALA A 103 -0.97 5.02 8.78
N TRP A 104 -0.24 3.89 8.86
CA TRP A 104 -0.50 2.73 7.99
C TRP A 104 -0.49 1.37 8.68
N TYR A 105 -0.04 1.25 9.93
CA TYR A 105 0.10 -0.06 10.60
C TYR A 105 -1.24 -0.80 10.75
N ASP A 106 -2.35 -0.09 10.88
CA ASP A 106 -3.71 -0.63 11.04
C ASP A 106 -4.48 -0.75 9.72
N SER A 107 -3.88 -0.34 8.59
CA SER A 107 -4.55 -0.28 7.29
C SER A 107 -4.87 -1.65 6.67
N GLY A 108 -4.51 -2.75 7.34
CA GLY A 108 -4.57 -4.12 6.83
C GLY A 108 -3.60 -4.42 5.69
N ARG A 109 -2.69 -3.49 5.39
CA ARG A 109 -1.77 -3.55 4.23
C ARG A 109 -0.30 -3.40 4.61
N ALA A 110 0.00 -3.20 5.89
CA ALA A 110 1.37 -3.08 6.36
C ALA A 110 2.07 -4.45 6.40
N VAL A 111 3.37 -4.44 6.13
CA VAL A 111 4.32 -5.50 6.50
C VAL A 111 5.50 -4.81 7.15
N LEU A 112 5.95 -5.30 8.30
CA LEU A 112 7.10 -4.76 9.00
C LEU A 112 8.32 -5.67 8.82
N GLY A 113 9.42 -5.11 8.41
CA GLY A 113 10.71 -5.76 8.34
C GLY A 113 11.76 -4.92 9.05
N ALA A 114 12.57 -5.57 9.89
CA ALA A 114 13.72 -4.92 10.53
C ALA A 114 14.73 -5.99 10.93
N PRO A 115 16.04 -5.78 10.67
CA PRO A 115 17.06 -6.72 11.10
C PRO A 115 17.12 -6.81 12.64
N PRO A 116 17.63 -7.93 13.21
CA PRO A 116 17.71 -8.16 14.64
C PRO A 116 18.24 -7.00 15.48
N GLU A 117 19.30 -6.38 14.96
CA GLU A 117 20.09 -5.30 15.54
C GLU A 117 19.46 -3.90 15.38
N ALA A 118 18.36 -3.76 14.63
CA ALA A 118 17.73 -2.46 14.42
C ALA A 118 17.32 -1.80 15.74
N GLU A 119 17.77 -0.56 15.94
CA GLU A 119 17.57 0.15 17.18
C GLU A 119 16.12 0.61 17.37
N ARG A 120 15.68 0.76 18.62
CA ARG A 120 14.41 1.40 19.00
C ARG A 120 13.17 0.85 18.27
N MET A 121 13.13 -0.46 18.02
CA MET A 121 12.02 -1.11 17.32
C MET A 121 10.86 -1.54 18.23
N ALA A 122 11.05 -1.56 19.55
CA ALA A 122 10.08 -2.10 20.52
C ALA A 122 8.66 -1.54 20.34
N TYR A 123 8.52 -0.24 20.11
CA TYR A 123 7.21 0.41 19.97
C TYR A 123 6.50 0.05 18.65
N LEU A 124 7.26 -0.08 17.55
CA LEU A 124 6.72 -0.52 16.27
C LEU A 124 6.28 -1.99 16.34
N LEU A 125 7.10 -2.83 16.98
CA LEU A 125 6.82 -4.25 17.18
C LEU A 125 5.59 -4.48 18.06
N HIS A 126 5.37 -3.63 19.09
CA HIS A 126 4.19 -3.71 19.94
C HIS A 126 2.88 -3.59 19.14
N PHE A 127 2.77 -2.59 18.26
CA PHE A 127 1.57 -2.44 17.42
C PHE A 127 1.48 -3.50 16.33
N ALA A 128 2.62 -3.94 15.80
CA ALA A 128 2.62 -5.04 14.84
C ALA A 128 2.05 -6.32 15.45
N ASP A 129 2.47 -6.66 16.68
CA ASP A 129 1.96 -7.80 17.43
C ASP A 129 0.46 -7.67 17.76
N ALA A 130 0.06 -6.51 18.31
CA ALA A 130 -1.33 -6.26 18.71
C ALA A 130 -2.34 -6.38 17.56
N LEU A 131 -1.91 -6.12 16.32
CA LEU A 131 -2.77 -6.15 15.13
C LEU A 131 -2.45 -7.29 14.16
N GLY A 132 -1.52 -8.18 14.53
CA GLY A 132 -1.10 -9.29 13.68
C GLY A 132 -0.44 -8.84 12.37
N VAL A 133 0.22 -7.69 12.33
CA VAL A 133 1.00 -7.24 11.18
C VAL A 133 2.18 -8.20 10.98
N PRO A 134 2.41 -8.76 9.77
CA PRO A 134 3.55 -9.63 9.54
C PRO A 134 4.87 -8.93 9.86
N VAL A 135 5.71 -9.57 10.69
CA VAL A 135 7.04 -9.09 11.07
C VAL A 135 8.12 -10.04 10.56
N GLU A 136 9.11 -9.50 9.87
CA GLU A 136 10.22 -10.26 9.29
C GLU A 136 11.57 -9.68 9.71
N ARG A 137 12.56 -10.54 9.95
CA ARG A 137 13.90 -10.12 10.40
C ARG A 137 14.94 -10.04 9.29
N THR A 138 14.56 -10.37 8.06
CA THR A 138 15.43 -10.27 6.88
C THR A 138 14.70 -9.56 5.75
N LEU A 139 15.47 -8.90 4.87
CA LEU A 139 14.88 -8.20 3.73
C LEU A 139 14.19 -9.17 2.73
N PRO A 140 14.76 -10.35 2.41
CA PRO A 140 14.06 -11.36 1.62
C PRO A 140 12.77 -11.84 2.30
N GLY A 141 12.79 -12.11 3.61
CA GLY A 141 11.58 -12.52 4.35
C GLY A 141 10.49 -11.46 4.30
N ALA A 142 10.85 -10.18 4.47
CA ALA A 142 9.91 -9.05 4.35
C ALA A 142 9.31 -8.96 2.94
N ALA A 143 10.13 -9.17 1.90
CA ALA A 143 9.65 -9.22 0.52
C ALA A 143 8.67 -10.38 0.32
N GLU A 144 8.97 -11.57 0.80
CA GLU A 144 8.07 -12.72 0.74
C GLU A 144 6.76 -12.49 1.51
N ALA A 145 6.81 -11.89 2.70
CA ALA A 145 5.63 -11.52 3.46
C ALA A 145 4.73 -10.54 2.70
N ALA A 146 5.32 -9.54 2.04
CA ALA A 146 4.57 -8.65 1.17
C ALA A 146 3.94 -9.40 -0.02
N LEU A 147 4.66 -10.35 -0.61
CA LEU A 147 4.13 -11.17 -1.70
C LEU A 147 2.98 -12.10 -1.25
N ARG A 148 3.06 -12.66 -0.03
CA ARG A 148 1.96 -13.42 0.58
C ARG A 148 0.72 -12.53 0.79
N ALA A 149 0.91 -11.30 1.26
CA ALA A 149 -0.18 -10.35 1.48
C ALA A 149 -0.86 -9.90 0.17
N VAL A 150 -0.10 -9.65 -0.91
CA VAL A 150 -0.72 -9.36 -2.23
C VAL A 150 -1.39 -10.60 -2.83
N GLY A 151 -0.88 -11.80 -2.56
CA GLY A 151 -1.39 -13.06 -3.12
C GLY A 151 -1.33 -13.07 -4.66
N THR A 152 -2.41 -13.55 -5.31
CA THR A 152 -2.48 -13.68 -6.77
C THR A 152 -2.62 -12.36 -7.54
N GLY A 153 -2.66 -11.22 -6.85
CA GLY A 153 -3.01 -9.93 -7.45
C GLY A 153 -4.48 -9.85 -7.92
N GLY A 154 -4.76 -8.88 -8.76
CA GLY A 154 -6.06 -8.60 -9.36
C GLY A 154 -5.92 -7.43 -10.32
N ARG A 155 -6.08 -7.70 -11.62
CA ARG A 155 -5.88 -6.70 -12.67
C ARG A 155 -6.76 -5.48 -12.45
N ARG A 156 -6.12 -4.30 -12.41
CA ARG A 156 -6.77 -3.00 -12.24
C ARG A 156 -6.18 -1.99 -13.24
N THR A 157 -7.05 -1.13 -13.75
CA THR A 157 -6.75 -0.12 -14.78
C THR A 157 -7.35 1.23 -14.38
N GLY A 158 -6.88 2.34 -14.97
CA GLY A 158 -7.39 3.68 -14.64
C GLY A 158 -7.50 3.96 -13.14
N GLY A 159 -8.68 4.41 -12.68
CA GLY A 159 -8.97 4.68 -11.27
C GLY A 159 -9.12 3.43 -10.38
N GLU A 160 -9.32 2.24 -10.95
CA GLU A 160 -9.39 0.98 -10.19
C GLU A 160 -8.10 0.72 -9.42
N ARG A 161 -6.99 1.25 -9.92
CA ARG A 161 -5.66 1.17 -9.30
C ARG A 161 -5.55 1.89 -7.97
N ALA A 162 -6.54 2.72 -7.62
CA ALA A 162 -6.64 3.37 -6.32
C ALA A 162 -7.38 2.54 -5.27
N VAL A 163 -7.99 1.41 -5.67
CA VAL A 163 -8.67 0.49 -4.77
C VAL A 163 -7.69 -0.63 -4.42
N PRO A 164 -7.20 -0.74 -3.18
CA PRO A 164 -6.26 -1.78 -2.80
C PRO A 164 -6.94 -3.16 -2.78
N LEU A 165 -6.15 -4.22 -2.95
CA LEU A 165 -6.63 -5.60 -3.10
C LEU A 165 -7.63 -6.06 -2.02
N PRO A 166 -7.46 -5.76 -0.72
CA PRO A 166 -8.43 -6.18 0.30
C PRO A 166 -9.85 -5.66 0.04
N VAL A 167 -9.98 -4.41 -0.44
CA VAL A 167 -11.28 -3.82 -0.81
C VAL A 167 -11.72 -4.32 -2.18
N TRP A 168 -10.82 -4.33 -3.17
CA TRP A 168 -11.10 -4.75 -4.54
C TRP A 168 -11.67 -6.16 -4.63
N ARG A 169 -11.20 -7.08 -3.77
CA ARG A 169 -11.64 -8.48 -3.73
C ARG A 169 -12.92 -8.67 -2.94
N SER A 170 -13.30 -7.72 -2.09
CA SER A 170 -14.48 -7.86 -1.23
C SER A 170 -15.76 -7.95 -2.06
N GLU A 171 -16.69 -8.82 -1.64
CA GLU A 171 -17.99 -8.98 -2.31
C GLU A 171 -18.78 -7.66 -2.39
N PRO A 172 -18.90 -6.83 -1.32
CA PRO A 172 -19.66 -5.60 -1.40
C PRO A 172 -19.12 -4.63 -2.45
N PHE A 173 -17.79 -4.48 -2.54
CA PHE A 173 -17.17 -3.62 -3.56
C PHE A 173 -17.39 -4.19 -4.97
N ARG A 174 -17.17 -5.49 -5.17
CA ARG A 174 -17.33 -6.14 -6.47
C ARG A 174 -18.75 -6.03 -7.00
N ARG A 175 -19.76 -6.19 -6.13
CA ARG A 175 -21.17 -6.03 -6.49
C ARG A 175 -21.48 -4.59 -6.89
N TRP A 176 -21.17 -3.63 -6.02
CA TRP A 176 -21.36 -2.21 -6.31
C TRP A 176 -20.69 -1.78 -7.61
N TYR A 177 -19.44 -2.21 -7.82
CA TYR A 177 -18.68 -1.82 -9.01
C TYR A 177 -19.22 -2.48 -10.29
N ALA A 178 -19.66 -3.74 -10.23
CA ALA A 178 -20.28 -4.42 -11.38
C ALA A 178 -21.60 -3.74 -11.79
N ASP A 179 -22.47 -3.44 -10.82
CA ASP A 179 -23.75 -2.75 -11.06
C ASP A 179 -23.51 -1.35 -11.64
N GLY A 180 -22.58 -0.59 -11.06
CA GLY A 180 -22.20 0.72 -11.57
C GLY A 180 -21.63 0.66 -12.98
N ARG A 181 -20.74 -0.29 -13.27
CA ARG A 181 -20.14 -0.47 -14.60
C ARG A 181 -21.19 -0.82 -15.65
N ALA A 182 -22.18 -1.64 -15.32
CA ALA A 182 -23.30 -1.95 -16.19
C ALA A 182 -24.14 -0.69 -16.52
N ALA A 183 -24.22 0.26 -15.59
CA ALA A 183 -24.84 1.58 -15.77
C ALA A 183 -23.90 2.64 -16.38
N GLY A 184 -22.69 2.27 -16.84
CA GLY A 184 -21.74 3.18 -17.47
C GLY A 184 -20.86 4.00 -16.52
N LEU A 185 -20.89 3.73 -15.21
CA LEU A 185 -20.04 4.39 -14.22
C LEU A 185 -18.56 4.10 -14.49
N ARG A 186 -17.72 5.15 -14.43
CA ARG A 186 -16.26 5.05 -14.48
C ARG A 186 -15.66 5.45 -13.14
N LEU A 187 -14.86 4.56 -12.55
CA LEU A 187 -14.09 4.88 -11.35
C LEU A 187 -12.84 5.69 -11.71
N LEU A 188 -12.70 6.87 -11.13
CA LEU A 188 -11.59 7.79 -11.38
C LEU A 188 -10.52 7.75 -10.29
N ASP A 189 -10.93 7.64 -9.02
CA ASP A 189 -10.04 7.51 -7.88
C ASP A 189 -10.77 6.90 -6.68
N ALA A 190 -10.02 6.41 -5.69
CA ALA A 190 -10.56 5.88 -4.45
C ALA A 190 -9.59 6.07 -3.26
N ARG A 191 -10.11 6.31 -2.07
CA ARG A 191 -9.34 6.41 -0.82
C ARG A 191 -10.01 5.60 0.27
N VAL A 192 -9.27 4.66 0.83
CA VAL A 192 -9.69 3.93 2.04
C VAL A 192 -9.52 4.89 3.21
N GLU A 193 -10.63 5.23 3.86
CA GLU A 193 -10.66 6.11 5.04
C GLU A 193 -10.56 5.31 6.34
N TRP A 194 -11.05 4.08 6.31
CA TRP A 194 -11.04 3.14 7.43
C TRP A 194 -11.07 1.71 6.90
N TYR A 195 -10.40 0.81 7.59
CA TYR A 195 -10.34 -0.61 7.26
C TYR A 195 -10.27 -1.42 8.55
N GLU A 196 -11.00 -2.53 8.57
CA GLU A 196 -10.89 -3.56 9.60
C GLU A 196 -10.77 -4.92 8.90
N PRO A 197 -9.74 -5.73 9.24
CA PRO A 197 -9.57 -7.04 8.66
C PRO A 197 -10.76 -7.95 8.98
N ALA A 198 -11.01 -8.91 8.10
CA ALA A 198 -12.07 -9.89 8.33
C ALA A 198 -11.80 -10.68 9.61
N PRO A 199 -12.79 -10.83 10.51
CA PRO A 199 -12.63 -11.61 11.74
C PRO A 199 -12.52 -13.12 11.48
N SER A 200 -12.94 -13.57 10.30
CA SER A 200 -12.78 -14.95 9.83
C SER A 200 -12.81 -14.99 8.30
N PRO A 201 -12.34 -16.07 7.64
CA PRO A 201 -12.43 -16.20 6.18
C PRO A 201 -13.86 -16.19 5.62
N ALA A 202 -14.87 -16.55 6.43
CA ALA A 202 -16.28 -16.53 6.03
C ALA A 202 -16.90 -15.12 6.10
N ALA A 203 -16.32 -14.25 6.92
CA ALA A 203 -16.67 -12.84 6.98
C ALA A 203 -15.82 -12.05 5.98
N GLY A 204 -16.40 -11.02 5.36
CA GLY A 204 -15.63 -10.04 4.59
C GLY A 204 -14.96 -9.00 5.50
N PRO A 205 -13.93 -8.28 5.03
CA PRO A 205 -13.41 -7.12 5.75
C PRO A 205 -14.45 -6.00 5.81
N ALA A 206 -14.38 -5.16 6.84
CA ALA A 206 -15.13 -3.92 6.91
C ALA A 206 -14.27 -2.74 6.45
N TRP A 207 -14.88 -1.76 5.80
CA TRP A 207 -14.16 -0.62 5.25
C TRP A 207 -15.08 0.56 4.95
N LEU A 208 -14.50 1.77 5.00
CA LEU A 208 -15.07 3.00 4.47
C LEU A 208 -14.20 3.47 3.30
N LEU A 209 -14.80 3.63 2.12
CA LEU A 209 -14.11 4.02 0.90
C LEU A 209 -14.74 5.29 0.33
N THR A 210 -13.95 6.36 0.20
CA THR A 210 -14.32 7.53 -0.61
C THR A 210 -13.94 7.24 -2.06
N VAL A 211 -14.89 7.34 -2.98
CA VAL A 211 -14.66 7.16 -4.42
C VAL A 211 -14.97 8.43 -5.20
N THR A 212 -14.19 8.69 -6.24
CA THR A 212 -14.53 9.68 -7.27
C THR A 212 -14.94 8.94 -8.53
N VAL A 213 -16.16 9.21 -9.01
CA VAL A 213 -16.76 8.50 -10.14
C VAL A 213 -17.25 9.47 -11.19
N ALA A 214 -17.23 9.07 -12.46
CA ALA A 214 -17.87 9.80 -13.54
C ALA A 214 -18.98 8.95 -14.15
N PRO A 215 -20.19 9.51 -14.34
CA PRO A 215 -21.25 8.85 -15.10
C PRO A 215 -20.85 8.58 -16.56
N GLY A 216 -21.54 7.62 -17.19
CA GLY A 216 -21.33 7.27 -18.60
C GLY A 216 -21.95 8.26 -19.58
N ASP A 217 -22.88 9.09 -19.12
CA ASP A 217 -23.62 10.09 -19.89
C ASP A 217 -22.86 11.43 -20.09
N GLY A 218 -21.64 11.52 -19.56
CA GLY A 218 -20.80 12.72 -19.65
C GLY A 218 -21.07 13.78 -18.57
N ALA A 219 -21.93 13.50 -17.60
CA ALA A 219 -22.11 14.37 -16.45
C ALA A 219 -20.82 14.54 -15.62
N ALA A 220 -20.78 15.61 -14.82
CA ALA A 220 -19.62 15.95 -14.02
C ALA A 220 -19.25 14.83 -13.02
N PRO A 221 -17.95 14.60 -12.74
CA PRO A 221 -17.56 13.65 -11.71
C PRO A 221 -18.14 14.00 -10.33
N SER A 222 -18.49 12.99 -9.57
CA SER A 222 -18.99 13.12 -8.20
C SER A 222 -18.16 12.31 -7.21
N VAL A 223 -18.22 12.71 -5.94
CA VAL A 223 -17.57 12.01 -4.83
C VAL A 223 -18.64 11.30 -4.01
N ALA A 224 -18.45 10.01 -3.75
CA ALA A 224 -19.34 9.21 -2.92
C ALA A 224 -18.55 8.49 -1.82
N ARG A 225 -19.22 8.15 -0.72
CA ARG A 225 -18.67 7.31 0.35
C ARG A 225 -19.42 5.99 0.38
N LEU A 226 -18.67 4.91 0.35
CA LEU A 226 -19.16 3.55 0.37
C LEU A 226 -18.74 2.92 1.70
N LEU A 227 -19.69 2.31 2.41
CA LEU A 227 -19.44 1.62 3.67
C LEU A 227 -19.79 0.14 3.49
N ALA A 228 -18.85 -0.73 3.83
CA ALA A 228 -19.13 -2.14 4.08
C ALA A 228 -18.79 -2.41 5.54
N ALA A 229 -19.80 -2.79 6.33
CA ALA A 229 -19.62 -3.19 7.72
C ALA A 229 -20.43 -4.48 7.97
N GLN A 230 -19.85 -5.39 8.75
CA GLN A 230 -20.59 -6.54 9.26
C GLN A 230 -21.59 -6.02 10.31
N GLY A 231 -22.82 -6.54 10.30
CA GLY A 231 -23.96 -5.91 10.97
C GLY A 231 -23.76 -5.53 12.44
N GLN A 232 -24.23 -4.35 12.79
CA GLN A 232 -25.15 -4.15 13.91
C GLN A 232 -26.36 -3.44 13.28
N GLY A 233 -27.58 -4.01 13.28
CA GLY A 233 -28.29 -4.34 14.50
C GLY A 233 -28.53 -3.04 15.24
N MET A 234 -29.74 -2.48 15.13
CA MET A 234 -30.19 -1.27 15.82
C MET A 234 -29.41 -0.95 17.11
N LEU A 235 -28.80 0.23 17.16
CA LEU A 235 -28.71 0.95 18.44
C LEU A 235 -30.15 1.24 18.87
N MET A 236 -30.69 0.40 19.76
CA MET A 236 -31.80 0.78 20.63
C MET A 236 -31.23 1.41 21.90
#